data_AF-A0A1W9X4Y8-F1
#
_entry.id   AF-A0A1W9X4Y8-F1
#
_cell.length_a   1.000
_cell.length_b   1.000
_cell.length_c   1.000
_cell.angle_alpha   90.00
_cell.angle_beta   90.00
_cell.angle_gamma   90.00
#
_symmetry.space_group_name_H-M   'P 1'
#
loop_
_entity.id
_entity.type
_entity.pdbx_description
1 polymer ?
#
loop_
_entity_poly.entity_id
_entity_poly.type
_entity_poly.pdbx_seq_one_letter_code
_entity_poly.pdbx_strand_id
1 'polypeptide(L)'
;MSLNSRSIAKMLREHFIGDRHLTKNLFEHKECLSSIKDELKKIKGVDMSHRRSSLDKDLEQVHFVVQEEDDSSGYYYRDDSFTIKFNKQNQLIVEDFIDSYGIVYQIEQIYSFIDRVKEAHDKKKTRELKTKKINKLKQQAIIAKIKEIAKEDQFDFYIREYQRKLKLAVRIEGDKLIEVDIPYGQFQDILKDLRSLIQTLRELQKSGINFKLKTDSGDTGYGWISHDSLCL
;
A
#
# COMPACT_ATOMS: atom_id res chain seq x y z
N MET A 1 4.26 -5.72 -4.76
CA MET A 1 3.82 -4.94 -3.56
C MET A 1 3.68 -5.85 -2.36
N SER A 2 4.06 -5.46 -1.13
CA SER A 2 4.11 -6.41 -0.01
C SER A 2 2.79 -6.66 0.73
N LEU A 3 2.54 -7.87 1.24
CA LEU A 3 1.40 -8.12 2.12
C LEU A 3 1.61 -7.45 3.49
N ASN A 4 0.52 -7.18 4.20
CA ASN A 4 0.61 -6.67 5.56
C ASN A 4 1.10 -7.79 6.49
N SER A 5 2.07 -7.50 7.36
CA SER A 5 2.62 -8.47 8.32
C SER A 5 1.56 -9.14 9.19
N ARG A 6 0.51 -8.45 9.61
CA ARG A 6 -0.61 -9.05 10.36
C ARG A 6 -1.36 -10.10 9.53
N SER A 7 -1.47 -9.88 8.22
CA SER A 7 -2.06 -10.86 7.31
C SER A 7 -1.16 -12.07 7.16
N ILE A 8 0.15 -11.87 7.02
CA ILE A 8 1.14 -12.95 6.92
C ILE A 8 1.13 -13.79 8.20
N ALA A 9 1.24 -13.17 9.37
CA ALA A 9 1.18 -13.85 10.67
C ALA A 9 -0.12 -14.65 10.84
N LYS A 10 -1.25 -14.11 10.38
CA LYS A 10 -2.52 -14.83 10.35
C LYS A 10 -2.47 -16.04 9.41
N MET A 11 -1.93 -15.88 8.20
CA MET A 11 -1.79 -16.97 7.24
C MET A 11 -0.90 -18.09 7.77
N LEU A 12 0.25 -17.77 8.37
CA LEU A 12 1.15 -18.75 8.99
C LEU A 12 0.42 -19.58 10.06
N ARG A 13 -0.24 -18.91 11.01
CA ARG A 13 -0.98 -19.57 12.10
C ARG A 13 -2.14 -20.44 11.61
N GLU A 14 -2.85 -20.02 10.56
CA GLU A 14 -4.02 -20.75 10.05
C GLU A 14 -3.68 -21.84 9.05
N HIS A 15 -2.51 -21.75 8.40
CA HIS A 15 -2.12 -22.69 7.34
C HIS A 15 -1.36 -23.89 7.88
N PHE A 16 -0.49 -23.66 8.86
CA PHE A 16 0.37 -24.66 9.44
C PHE A 16 -0.28 -25.28 10.68
N ILE A 17 -1.24 -26.17 10.45
CA ILE A 17 -2.00 -26.90 11.48
C ILE A 17 -1.88 -28.41 11.20
N GLY A 18 -1.80 -29.23 12.24
CA GLY A 18 -1.81 -30.69 12.15
C GLY A 18 -1.58 -31.35 13.52
N ASP A 19 -1.40 -32.67 13.52
CA ASP A 19 -1.26 -33.46 14.76
C ASP A 19 0.19 -33.86 15.07
N ARG A 20 1.04 -34.02 14.04
CA ARG A 20 2.44 -34.45 14.19
C ARG A 20 3.39 -33.50 13.48
N HIS A 21 4.28 -32.87 14.25
CA HIS A 21 5.29 -31.96 13.73
C HIS A 21 6.32 -32.73 12.88
N LEU A 22 6.82 -32.09 11.83
CA LEU A 22 7.96 -32.60 11.09
C LEU A 22 9.23 -32.34 11.89
N THR A 23 9.69 -33.39 12.57
CA THR A 23 10.93 -33.39 13.35
C THR A 23 11.97 -34.25 12.66
N LYS A 24 13.21 -33.76 12.62
CA LYS A 24 14.35 -34.46 12.01
C LYS A 24 15.55 -34.43 12.95
N ASN A 25 16.40 -35.44 12.89
CA ASN A 25 17.67 -35.39 13.62
C ASN A 25 18.59 -34.34 13.00
N LEU A 26 19.50 -33.77 13.81
CA LEU A 26 20.43 -32.72 13.35
C LEU A 26 21.18 -33.11 12.06
N PHE A 27 21.58 -34.38 11.94
CA PHE A 27 22.28 -34.89 10.75
C PHE A 27 21.42 -34.88 9.47
N GLU A 28 20.10 -34.94 9.60
CA GLU A 28 19.14 -34.94 8.48
C GLU A 28 18.72 -33.51 8.07
N HIS A 29 19.03 -32.49 8.87
CA HIS A 29 18.53 -31.12 8.63
C HIS A 29 18.99 -30.57 7.29
N LYS A 30 20.29 -30.69 7.01
CA LYS A 30 20.91 -30.18 5.79
C LYS A 30 20.34 -30.82 4.53
N GLU A 31 20.17 -32.14 4.53
CA GLU A 31 19.61 -32.88 3.39
C GLU A 31 18.14 -32.48 3.16
N CYS A 32 17.35 -32.41 4.24
CA CYS A 32 15.95 -31.98 4.18
C CYS A 32 15.81 -30.56 3.61
N LEU A 33 16.59 -29.60 4.13
CA LEU A 33 16.57 -28.21 3.64
C LEU A 33 17.07 -28.10 2.19
N SER A 34 18.07 -28.89 1.79
CA SER A 34 18.54 -28.92 0.40
C SER A 34 17.45 -29.41 -0.55
N SER A 35 16.76 -30.50 -0.18
CA SER A 35 15.64 -31.02 -0.96
C SER A 35 14.51 -30.00 -1.09
N ILE A 36 14.10 -29.37 0.01
CA ILE A 36 13.08 -28.30 0.00
C ILE A 36 13.53 -27.15 -0.92
N LYS A 37 14.78 -26.69 -0.77
CA LYS A 37 15.35 -25.61 -1.59
C LYS A 37 15.28 -25.92 -3.09
N ASP A 38 15.58 -27.16 -3.48
CA ASP A 38 15.58 -27.56 -4.88
C ASP A 38 14.15 -27.67 -5.45
N GLU A 39 13.17 -28.09 -4.65
CA GLU A 39 11.76 -28.03 -5.06
C GLU A 39 11.26 -26.58 -5.16
N LEU A 40 11.61 -25.71 -4.22
CA LEU A 40 11.20 -24.31 -4.25
C LEU A 40 11.69 -23.56 -5.49
N LYS A 41 12.92 -23.84 -5.97
CA LYS A 41 13.47 -23.25 -7.20
C LYS A 41 12.63 -23.56 -8.44
N LYS A 42 11.89 -24.67 -8.44
CA LYS A 42 11.04 -25.08 -9.57
C LYS A 42 9.71 -24.31 -9.59
N ILE A 43 9.34 -23.67 -8.48
CA ILE A 43 8.07 -22.96 -8.36
C ILE A 43 8.19 -21.59 -9.02
N LYS A 44 7.43 -21.38 -10.10
CA LYS A 44 7.33 -20.07 -10.76
C LYS A 44 6.87 -18.99 -9.77
N GLY A 45 7.50 -17.82 -9.79
CA GLY A 45 7.16 -16.72 -8.87
C GLY A 45 7.71 -16.91 -7.45
N VAL A 46 8.59 -17.88 -7.23
CA VAL A 46 9.41 -17.97 -6.02
C VAL A 46 10.84 -17.60 -6.40
N ASP A 47 11.40 -16.63 -5.70
CA ASP A 47 12.79 -16.24 -5.85
C ASP A 47 13.58 -16.67 -4.62
N MET A 48 14.71 -17.34 -4.87
CA MET A 48 15.61 -17.78 -3.81
C MET A 48 16.52 -16.62 -3.44
N SER A 49 16.04 -15.76 -2.54
CA SER A 49 16.79 -14.57 -2.14
C SER A 49 18.16 -14.95 -1.57
N HIS A 50 19.23 -14.45 -2.18
CA HIS A 50 20.57 -14.58 -1.65
C HIS A 50 20.77 -13.48 -0.61
N ARG A 51 20.24 -13.63 0.61
CA ARG A 51 20.75 -12.82 1.73
C ARG A 51 22.21 -13.22 1.96
N ARG A 52 23.13 -12.53 1.30
CA ARG A 52 24.56 -12.49 1.68
C ARG A 52 24.71 -11.57 2.89
N SER A 53 24.13 -11.98 4.01
CA SER A 53 24.59 -11.50 5.30
C SER A 53 25.96 -12.17 5.52
N SER A 54 27.04 -11.39 5.57
CA SER A 54 28.39 -11.89 5.86
C SER A 54 28.53 -12.50 7.27
N LEU A 55 27.47 -12.44 8.08
CA LEU A 55 27.34 -13.00 9.42
C LEU A 55 26.63 -14.37 9.43
N ASP A 56 25.90 -14.75 8.38
CA ASP A 56 25.21 -16.05 8.26
C ASP A 56 26.11 -17.10 7.59
N LYS A 57 27.16 -17.52 8.29
CA LYS A 57 27.92 -18.74 7.92
C LYS A 57 27.14 -20.04 8.24
N ASP A 58 25.95 -19.93 8.82
CA ASP A 58 25.11 -21.07 9.17
C ASP A 58 24.26 -21.49 7.97
N LEU A 59 24.72 -22.55 7.29
CA LEU A 59 24.14 -23.18 6.11
C LEU A 59 22.78 -23.87 6.36
N GLU A 60 22.12 -23.62 7.48
CA GLU A 60 20.97 -24.39 7.99
C GLU A 60 19.63 -23.67 7.84
N GLN A 61 19.48 -22.86 6.79
CA GLN A 61 18.22 -22.21 6.47
C GLN A 61 18.03 -21.98 4.98
N VAL A 62 16.77 -21.91 4.55
CA VAL A 62 16.35 -21.63 3.18
C VAL A 62 15.55 -20.34 3.16
N HIS A 63 16.10 -19.32 2.51
CA HIS A 63 15.44 -18.03 2.32
C HIS A 63 14.76 -17.98 0.96
N PHE A 64 13.49 -17.58 0.93
CA PHE A 64 12.75 -17.38 -0.31
C PHE A 64 11.82 -16.18 -0.22
N VAL A 65 11.46 -15.64 -1.38
CA VAL A 65 10.51 -14.54 -1.54
C VAL A 65 9.46 -14.98 -2.54
N VAL A 66 8.19 -14.74 -2.23
CA VAL A 66 7.10 -14.93 -3.20
C VAL A 66 6.94 -13.62 -3.97
N GLN A 67 7.14 -13.66 -5.29
CA GLN A 67 7.07 -12.49 -6.15
C GLN A 67 5.81 -12.52 -7.03
N GLU A 68 5.29 -11.34 -7.32
CA GLU A 68 4.35 -11.15 -8.42
C GLU A 68 5.09 -11.34 -9.75
N GLU A 69 4.50 -12.05 -10.71
CA GLU A 69 5.16 -12.45 -11.97
C GLU A 69 5.68 -11.27 -12.82
N ASP A 70 5.18 -10.06 -12.60
CA ASP A 70 5.50 -8.84 -13.36
C ASP A 70 6.46 -7.88 -12.63
N ASP A 71 6.91 -8.18 -11.40
CA ASP A 71 7.61 -7.20 -10.56
C ASP A 71 9.12 -7.49 -10.46
N SER A 72 9.84 -7.18 -11.54
CA SER A 72 11.32 -7.26 -11.65
C SER A 72 12.07 -6.16 -10.88
N SER A 73 11.38 -5.35 -10.08
CA SER A 73 12.00 -4.28 -9.32
C SER A 73 12.72 -4.82 -8.07
N GLY A 74 14.05 -4.90 -8.17
CA GLY A 74 14.93 -5.28 -7.08
C GLY A 74 14.82 -4.30 -5.91
N TYR A 75 14.17 -4.73 -4.83
CA TYR A 75 14.18 -4.00 -3.55
C TYR A 75 14.37 -4.97 -2.39
N TYR A 76 15.39 -4.68 -1.60
CA TYR A 76 16.01 -5.52 -0.56
C TYR A 76 15.20 -5.66 0.74
N TYR A 77 13.93 -5.24 0.76
CA TYR A 77 13.07 -5.25 1.96
C TYR A 77 11.60 -5.53 1.61
N ARG A 78 11.32 -6.65 0.93
CA ARG A 78 9.92 -7.08 0.72
C ARG A 78 9.45 -7.83 1.97
N ASP A 79 8.32 -7.42 2.55
CA ASP A 79 7.74 -8.06 3.75
C ASP A 79 7.27 -9.52 3.52
N ASP A 80 7.26 -9.99 2.27
CA ASP A 80 6.89 -11.36 1.89
C ASP A 80 8.13 -12.26 1.71
N SER A 81 9.18 -12.02 2.49
CA SER A 81 10.33 -12.90 2.61
C SER A 81 10.12 -13.91 3.73
N PHE A 82 10.44 -15.16 3.45
CA PHE A 82 10.25 -16.27 4.37
C PHE A 82 11.56 -17.04 4.55
N THR A 83 11.74 -17.54 5.76
CA THR A 83 12.85 -18.41 6.14
C THR A 83 12.30 -19.77 6.53
N ILE A 84 12.87 -20.83 5.96
CA ILE A 84 12.64 -22.21 6.39
C ILE A 84 13.86 -22.66 7.17
N LYS A 85 13.66 -23.09 8.41
CA LYS A 85 14.74 -23.56 9.29
C LYS A 85 14.20 -24.57 10.30
N PHE A 86 15.10 -25.26 10.99
CA PHE A 86 14.73 -26.03 12.17
C PHE A 86 14.84 -25.15 13.43
N ASN A 87 13.87 -25.24 14.34
CA ASN A 87 13.93 -24.56 15.62
C ASN A 87 14.79 -25.33 16.64
N LYS A 88 14.91 -24.81 17.86
CA LYS A 88 15.69 -25.45 18.96
C LYS A 88 15.15 -26.83 19.38
N GLN A 89 13.92 -27.15 19.02
CA GLN A 89 13.27 -28.44 19.26
C GLN A 89 13.37 -29.38 18.04
N ASN A 90 14.22 -29.05 17.06
CA ASN A 90 14.40 -29.79 15.81
C ASN A 90 13.11 -29.92 14.98
N GLN A 91 12.17 -28.98 15.13
CA GLN A 91 10.95 -28.91 14.34
C GLN A 91 11.17 -27.98 13.14
N LEU A 92 10.73 -28.41 11.97
CA LEU A 92 10.76 -27.57 10.78
C LEU A 92 9.75 -26.43 10.93
N ILE A 93 10.17 -25.20 10.69
CA ILE A 93 9.33 -24.00 10.76
C ILE A 93 9.45 -23.16 9.49
N VAL A 94 8.39 -22.42 9.18
CA VAL A 94 8.42 -21.30 8.23
C VAL A 94 8.20 -20.01 9.02
N GLU A 95 9.11 -19.06 8.86
CA GLU A 95 9.16 -17.80 9.60
C GLU A 95 9.13 -16.61 8.63
N ASP A 96 8.42 -15.54 8.98
CA ASP A 96 8.47 -14.26 8.26
C ASP A 96 9.58 -13.34 8.80
N PHE A 97 9.74 -12.17 8.20
CA PHE A 97 10.77 -11.21 8.63
C PHE A 97 10.52 -10.58 10.03
N ILE A 98 9.30 -10.69 10.56
CA ILE A 98 8.89 -10.06 11.84
C ILE A 98 8.68 -11.15 12.91
N ASP A 99 9.44 -12.24 12.79
CA ASP A 99 9.50 -13.36 13.74
C ASP A 99 8.15 -14.06 13.99
N SER A 100 7.17 -13.90 13.10
CA SER A 100 5.98 -14.75 13.09
C SER A 100 6.32 -16.06 12.40
N TYR A 101 5.91 -17.19 12.98
CA TYR A 101 6.23 -18.50 12.41
C TYR A 101 5.06 -19.49 12.48
N GLY A 102 5.11 -20.49 11.60
CA GLY A 102 4.27 -21.67 11.62
C GLY A 102 5.11 -22.94 11.70
N ILE A 103 4.66 -23.93 12.47
CA ILE A 103 5.32 -25.24 12.57
C ILE A 103 4.87 -26.11 11.41
N VAL A 104 5.81 -26.67 10.65
CA VAL A 104 5.49 -27.52 9.51
C VAL A 104 5.18 -28.94 9.99
N TYR A 105 4.04 -29.48 9.56
CA TYR A 105 3.60 -30.85 9.86
C TYR A 105 3.85 -31.77 8.66
N GLN A 106 3.71 -31.24 7.45
CA GLN A 106 3.96 -31.92 6.17
C GLN A 106 4.66 -30.96 5.20
N ILE A 107 5.62 -31.45 4.41
CA ILE A 107 6.41 -30.60 3.49
C ILE A 107 5.48 -29.91 2.47
N GLU A 108 4.42 -30.60 2.06
CA GLU A 108 3.39 -30.13 1.14
C GLU A 108 2.66 -28.86 1.65
N GLN A 109 2.65 -28.62 2.97
CA GLN A 109 2.11 -27.39 3.55
C GLN A 109 2.92 -26.16 3.11
N ILE A 110 4.23 -26.31 2.88
CA ILE A 110 5.09 -25.21 2.42
C ILE A 110 4.69 -24.78 1.00
N TYR A 111 4.45 -25.74 0.12
CA TYR A 111 4.08 -25.46 -1.27
C TYR A 111 2.68 -24.84 -1.37
N SER A 112 1.70 -25.42 -0.67
CA SER A 112 0.35 -24.84 -0.59
C SER A 112 0.32 -23.48 0.11
N PHE A 113 1.25 -23.22 1.04
CA PHE A 113 1.40 -21.90 1.66
C PHE A 113 1.83 -20.85 0.64
N ILE A 114 2.79 -21.19 -0.23
CA ILE A 114 3.24 -20.31 -1.32
C ILE A 114 2.07 -19.98 -2.26
N ASP A 115 1.25 -20.96 -2.63
CA ASP A 115 0.07 -20.73 -3.46
C ASP A 115 -0.94 -19.80 -2.77
N ARG A 116 -1.13 -19.97 -1.46
CA ARG A 116 -1.98 -19.08 -0.65
C ARG A 116 -1.44 -17.65 -0.61
N VAL A 117 -0.12 -17.47 -0.49
CA VAL A 117 0.53 -16.15 -0.54
C VAL A 117 0.30 -15.50 -1.91
N LYS A 118 0.51 -16.23 -3.01
CA LYS A 118 0.24 -15.74 -4.37
C LYS A 118 -1.21 -15.31 -4.55
N GLU A 119 -2.17 -16.13 -4.13
CA GLU A 119 -3.58 -15.79 -4.22
C GLU A 119 -3.91 -14.50 -3.42
N ALA A 120 -3.26 -14.29 -2.27
CA ALA A 120 -3.41 -13.07 -1.49
C ALA A 120 -2.86 -11.83 -2.24
N HIS A 121 -1.74 -11.96 -2.96
CA HIS A 121 -1.24 -10.90 -3.85
C HIS A 121 -2.23 -10.57 -4.96
N ASP A 122 -2.78 -11.58 -5.65
CA ASP A 122 -3.73 -11.36 -6.73
C ASP A 122 -5.01 -10.67 -6.26
N LYS A 123 -5.53 -11.10 -5.09
CA LYS A 123 -6.67 -10.45 -4.44
C LYS A 123 -6.37 -8.99 -4.11
N LYS A 124 -5.17 -8.70 -3.58
CA LYS A 124 -4.74 -7.33 -3.26
C LYS A 124 -4.62 -6.47 -4.53
N LYS A 125 -3.90 -6.94 -5.55
CA LYS A 125 -3.74 -6.25 -6.86
C LYS A 125 -5.09 -5.95 -7.48
N THR A 126 -5.99 -6.94 -7.53
CA THR A 126 -7.35 -6.77 -8.05
C THR A 126 -8.14 -5.71 -7.28
N ARG A 127 -8.10 -5.74 -5.94
CA ARG A 127 -8.78 -4.76 -5.09
C ARG A 127 -8.25 -3.35 -5.32
N GLU A 128 -6.94 -3.20 -5.46
CA GLU A 128 -6.32 -1.91 -5.73
C GLU A 128 -6.67 -1.35 -7.10
N LEU A 129 -6.67 -2.19 -8.14
CA LEU A 129 -7.12 -1.80 -9.49
C LEU A 129 -8.58 -1.33 -9.48
N LYS A 130 -9.46 -2.07 -8.80
CA LYS A 130 -10.86 -1.66 -8.60
C LYS A 130 -10.95 -0.32 -7.88
N THR A 131 -10.20 -0.16 -6.79
CA THR A 131 -10.17 1.08 -5.99
C THR A 131 -9.67 2.26 -6.81
N LYS A 132 -8.60 2.09 -7.60
CA LYS A 132 -8.07 3.12 -8.49
C LYS A 132 -9.11 3.56 -9.53
N LYS A 133 -9.81 2.61 -10.17
CA LYS A 133 -10.89 2.92 -11.12
C LYS A 133 -12.03 3.70 -10.47
N ILE A 134 -12.51 3.26 -9.31
CA ILE A 134 -13.57 3.95 -8.56
C ILE A 134 -13.12 5.36 -8.15
N ASN A 135 -11.90 5.50 -7.63
CA ASN A 135 -11.38 6.80 -7.22
C ASN A 135 -11.23 7.74 -8.42
N LYS A 136 -10.83 7.24 -9.60
CA LYS A 136 -10.76 8.05 -10.83
C LYS A 136 -12.12 8.64 -11.23
N LEU A 137 -13.19 7.84 -11.16
CA LEU A 137 -14.54 8.32 -11.42
C LEU A 137 -14.97 9.37 -10.38
N LYS A 138 -14.69 9.14 -9.10
CA LYS A 138 -14.98 10.10 -8.03
C LYS A 138 -14.19 11.40 -8.20
N GLN A 139 -12.92 11.33 -8.57
CA GLN A 139 -12.09 12.50 -8.87
C GLN A 139 -12.73 13.35 -9.96
N GLN A 140 -13.15 12.73 -11.08
CA GLN A 140 -13.81 13.45 -12.17
C GLN A 140 -15.09 14.15 -11.71
N ALA A 141 -15.93 13.47 -10.92
CA ALA A 141 -17.15 14.06 -10.37
C ALA A 141 -16.85 15.25 -9.42
N ILE A 142 -15.86 15.10 -8.54
CA ILE A 142 -15.44 16.17 -7.63
C ILE A 142 -14.92 17.38 -8.42
N ILE A 143 -14.02 17.16 -9.39
CA ILE A 143 -13.44 18.20 -10.22
C ILE A 143 -14.54 18.93 -11.02
N ALA A 144 -15.49 18.20 -11.60
CA ALA A 144 -16.61 18.79 -12.34
C ALA A 144 -17.45 19.71 -11.44
N LYS A 145 -17.78 19.25 -10.22
CA LYS A 145 -18.55 20.07 -9.27
C LYS A 145 -17.76 21.29 -8.78
N ILE A 146 -16.47 21.16 -8.52
CA ILE A 146 -15.62 22.30 -8.15
C ILE A 146 -15.56 23.31 -9.28
N LYS A 147 -15.43 22.88 -10.55
CA LYS A 147 -15.47 23.78 -11.71
C LYS A 147 -16.78 24.55 -11.81
N GLU A 148 -17.91 23.88 -11.57
CA GLU A 148 -19.24 24.51 -11.54
C GLU A 148 -19.30 25.61 -10.46
N ILE A 149 -18.93 25.29 -9.22
CA ILE A 149 -18.94 26.26 -8.11
C ILE A 149 -17.92 27.38 -8.40
N ALA A 150 -16.74 27.08 -8.91
CA ALA A 150 -15.70 28.06 -9.25
C ALA A 150 -16.15 29.05 -10.32
N LYS A 151 -16.92 28.58 -11.31
CA LYS A 151 -17.51 29.41 -12.35
C LYS A 151 -18.58 30.33 -11.77
N GLU A 152 -19.48 29.79 -10.96
CA GLU A 152 -20.59 30.57 -10.38
C GLU A 152 -20.12 31.58 -9.33
N ASP A 153 -19.15 31.20 -8.48
CA ASP A 153 -18.66 32.03 -7.38
C ASP A 153 -17.35 32.78 -7.71
N GLN A 154 -16.87 32.67 -8.95
CA GLN A 154 -15.69 33.37 -9.47
C GLN A 154 -14.46 33.18 -8.56
N PHE A 155 -13.96 31.95 -8.47
CA PHE A 155 -12.74 31.65 -7.73
C PHE A 155 -11.76 30.77 -8.50
N ASP A 156 -10.48 31.04 -8.29
CA ASP A 156 -9.41 30.22 -8.84
C ASP A 156 -9.05 29.09 -7.88
N PHE A 157 -8.71 27.93 -8.43
CA PHE A 157 -8.38 26.77 -7.64
C PHE A 157 -7.33 25.88 -8.30
N TYR A 158 -6.65 25.05 -7.52
CA TYR A 158 -5.92 23.90 -8.05
C TYR A 158 -6.25 22.66 -7.24
N ILE A 159 -5.96 21.51 -7.84
CA ILE A 159 -6.26 20.21 -7.27
C ILE A 159 -4.99 19.37 -7.25
N ARG A 160 -4.77 18.69 -6.12
CA ARG A 160 -3.73 17.67 -5.98
C ARG A 160 -4.36 16.34 -5.59
N GLU A 161 -4.06 15.33 -6.39
CA GLU A 161 -4.60 13.98 -6.19
C GLU A 161 -3.74 13.19 -5.21
N TYR A 162 -4.41 12.48 -4.30
CA TYR A 162 -3.80 11.50 -3.41
C TYR A 162 -4.57 10.18 -3.50
N GLN A 163 -3.97 9.10 -3.00
CA GLN A 163 -4.59 7.77 -3.06
C GLN A 163 -5.96 7.69 -2.36
N ARG A 164 -6.17 8.44 -1.27
CA ARG A 164 -7.38 8.37 -0.43
C ARG A 164 -8.23 9.64 -0.41
N LYS A 165 -7.72 10.73 -0.98
CA LYS A 165 -8.35 12.05 -0.93
C LYS A 165 -7.94 12.90 -2.12
N LEU A 166 -8.72 13.92 -2.39
CA LEU A 166 -8.38 15.01 -3.28
C LEU A 166 -8.11 16.24 -2.41
N LYS A 167 -6.98 16.90 -2.61
CA LYS A 167 -6.70 18.19 -1.95
C LYS A 167 -7.09 19.30 -2.92
N LEU A 168 -8.05 20.10 -2.50
CA LEU A 168 -8.46 21.32 -3.20
C LEU A 168 -7.75 22.50 -2.55
N ALA A 169 -7.19 23.39 -3.35
CA ALA A 169 -6.72 24.68 -2.88
C ALA A 169 -7.49 25.79 -3.60
N VAL A 170 -7.98 26.78 -2.86
CA VAL A 170 -8.79 27.88 -3.39
C VAL A 170 -8.13 29.21 -3.03
N ARG A 171 -8.02 30.12 -4.00
CA ARG A 171 -7.62 31.51 -3.76
C ARG A 171 -8.78 32.31 -3.20
N ILE A 172 -8.55 32.94 -2.07
CA ILE A 172 -9.57 33.79 -1.43
C ILE A 172 -9.39 35.24 -1.87
N GLU A 173 -8.21 35.82 -1.64
CA GLU A 173 -7.86 37.19 -2.06
C GLU A 173 -6.36 37.44 -1.87
N GLY A 174 -5.73 38.16 -2.80
CA GLY A 174 -4.28 38.39 -2.81
C GLY A 174 -3.48 37.10 -3.01
N ASP A 175 -2.43 36.93 -2.22
CA ASP A 175 -1.56 35.76 -2.17
C ASP A 175 -2.02 34.72 -1.12
N LYS A 176 -3.28 34.74 -0.70
CA LYS A 176 -3.78 33.83 0.34
C LYS A 176 -4.64 32.70 -0.23
N LEU A 177 -4.36 31.47 0.22
CA LEU A 177 -5.12 30.29 -0.15
C LEU A 177 -5.60 29.47 1.05
N ILE A 178 -6.69 28.74 0.83
CA ILE A 178 -7.17 27.69 1.73
C ILE A 178 -6.92 26.33 1.10
N GLU A 179 -6.57 25.33 1.91
CA GLU A 179 -6.50 23.92 1.48
C GLU A 179 -7.62 23.13 2.15
N VAL A 180 -8.43 22.45 1.34
CA VAL A 180 -9.50 21.56 1.79
C VAL A 180 -9.14 20.14 1.35
N ASP A 181 -9.01 19.24 2.32
CA ASP A 181 -8.88 17.82 2.07
C ASP A 181 -10.28 17.21 1.86
N ILE A 182 -10.51 16.58 0.71
CA ILE A 182 -11.78 15.95 0.33
C ILE A 182 -11.57 14.43 0.23
N PRO A 183 -11.86 13.64 1.29
CA PRO A 183 -11.83 12.19 1.22
C PRO A 183 -12.83 11.65 0.18
N TYR A 184 -12.41 10.68 -0.64
CA TYR A 184 -13.30 10.07 -1.66
C TYR A 184 -14.54 9.36 -1.07
N GLY A 185 -14.51 9.03 0.22
CA GLY A 185 -15.65 8.44 0.92
C GLY A 185 -16.73 9.43 1.35
N GLN A 186 -16.39 10.72 1.43
CA GLN A 186 -17.24 11.76 2.04
C GLN A 186 -17.45 12.97 1.11
N PHE A 187 -17.04 12.85 -0.15
CA PHE A 187 -16.99 13.99 -1.07
C PHE A 187 -18.36 14.64 -1.30
N GLN A 188 -19.45 13.86 -1.31
CA GLN A 188 -20.80 14.40 -1.54
C GLN A 188 -21.22 15.38 -0.43
N ASP A 189 -20.92 15.07 0.83
CA ASP A 189 -21.29 15.92 1.95
C ASP A 189 -20.39 17.15 2.01
N ILE A 190 -19.07 16.96 1.85
CA ILE A 190 -18.11 18.07 1.84
C ILE A 190 -18.40 19.07 0.72
N LEU A 191 -18.79 18.60 -0.47
CA LEU A 191 -19.08 19.49 -1.60
C LEU A 191 -20.38 20.29 -1.43
N LYS A 192 -21.33 19.86 -0.59
CA LYS A 192 -22.53 20.65 -0.29
C LYS A 192 -22.16 21.92 0.48
N ASP A 193 -21.27 21.77 1.46
CA ASP A 193 -20.90 22.85 2.37
C ASP A 193 -19.74 23.70 1.82
N LEU A 194 -19.01 23.20 0.81
CA LEU A 194 -17.85 23.87 0.23
C LEU A 194 -18.16 25.29 -0.24
N ARG A 195 -19.31 25.49 -0.88
CA ARG A 195 -19.73 26.81 -1.36
C ARG A 195 -19.90 27.80 -0.21
N SER A 196 -20.69 27.41 0.80
CA SER A 196 -20.94 28.24 1.98
C SER A 196 -19.64 28.55 2.73
N LEU A 197 -18.73 27.57 2.84
CA LEU A 197 -17.42 27.78 3.44
C LEU A 197 -16.60 28.84 2.71
N ILE A 198 -16.48 28.75 1.38
CA ILE A 198 -15.70 29.70 0.57
C ILE A 198 -16.29 31.11 0.67
N GLN A 199 -17.62 31.23 0.57
CA GLN A 199 -18.32 32.52 0.69
C GLN A 199 -18.11 33.15 2.07
N THR A 200 -18.32 32.37 3.13
CA THR A 200 -18.12 32.83 4.52
C THR A 200 -16.70 33.33 4.75
N LEU A 201 -15.69 32.60 4.27
CA LEU A 201 -14.29 33.01 4.43
C LEU A 201 -13.97 34.30 3.69
N ARG A 202 -14.50 34.48 2.47
CA ARG A 202 -14.37 35.73 1.71
C ARG A 202 -15.04 36.91 2.42
N GLU A 203 -16.24 36.72 2.95
CA GLU A 203 -16.97 37.76 3.69
C GLU A 203 -16.25 38.16 4.98
N LEU A 204 -15.78 37.18 5.76
CA LEU A 204 -15.02 37.44 6.98
C LEU A 204 -13.74 38.22 6.66
N GLN A 205 -13.02 37.86 5.59
CA GLN A 205 -11.84 38.61 5.15
C GLN A 205 -12.17 40.06 4.76
N LYS A 206 -13.25 40.28 3.99
CA LYS A 206 -13.74 41.63 3.64
C LYS A 206 -14.14 42.46 4.86
N SER A 207 -14.61 41.82 5.93
CA SER A 207 -14.94 42.48 7.20
C SER A 207 -13.70 42.87 8.04
N GLY A 208 -12.49 42.59 7.54
CA GLY A 208 -11.23 42.91 8.22
C GLY A 208 -10.69 41.80 9.12
N ILE A 209 -11.34 40.64 9.17
CA ILE A 209 -10.86 39.48 9.94
C ILE A 209 -9.74 38.81 9.15
N ASN A 210 -8.53 38.89 9.67
CA ASN A 210 -7.36 38.28 9.07
C ASN A 210 -7.13 36.86 9.62
N PHE A 211 -7.22 35.87 8.74
CA PHE A 211 -6.83 34.49 9.05
C PHE A 211 -5.35 34.27 8.74
N LYS A 212 -4.67 33.42 9.54
CA LYS A 212 -3.38 32.84 9.16
C LYS A 212 -3.59 31.79 8.07
N LEU A 213 -3.70 32.25 6.83
CA LEU A 213 -3.82 31.40 5.65
C LEU A 213 -2.43 31.07 5.10
N LYS A 214 -2.37 30.00 4.29
CA LYS A 214 -1.15 29.72 3.54
C LYS A 214 -0.95 30.81 2.50
N THR A 215 0.28 31.27 2.40
CA THR A 215 0.72 32.12 1.30
C THR A 215 0.84 31.25 0.04
N ASP A 216 0.20 31.66 -1.03
CA ASP A 216 0.45 31.21 -2.38
C ASP A 216 1.87 31.63 -2.71
N SER A 217 2.79 30.67 -2.80
CA SER A 217 4.20 30.94 -3.06
C SER A 217 4.46 31.47 -4.47
N GLY A 218 3.41 31.70 -5.28
CA GLY A 218 3.49 32.20 -6.65
C GLY A 218 4.18 31.23 -7.61
N ASP A 219 4.53 30.05 -7.12
CA ASP A 219 5.32 29.07 -7.83
C ASP A 219 4.45 28.48 -8.95
N THR A 220 4.78 28.84 -10.18
CA THR A 220 4.01 28.58 -11.41
C THR A 220 3.89 27.09 -11.76
N GLY A 221 4.46 26.20 -10.95
CA GLY A 221 4.41 24.75 -11.11
C GLY A 221 3.11 24.08 -10.63
N TYR A 222 2.23 24.79 -9.92
CA TYR A 222 0.92 24.26 -9.55
C TYR A 222 -0.08 24.58 -10.66
N GLY A 223 -0.71 23.55 -11.23
CA GLY A 223 -1.70 23.66 -12.32
C GLY A 223 -3.00 24.35 -11.89
N TRP A 224 -2.91 25.64 -11.61
CA TRP A 224 -4.03 26.51 -11.27
C TRP A 224 -5.01 26.61 -12.44
N ILE A 225 -6.29 26.49 -12.11
CA ILE A 225 -7.41 26.66 -13.03
C ILE A 225 -8.05 27.99 -12.66
N SER A 226 -7.97 28.95 -13.59
CA SER A 226 -8.67 30.22 -13.42
C SER A 226 -10.14 30.04 -13.77
N HIS A 227 -11.05 30.64 -13.00
CA HIS A 227 -12.48 30.59 -13.31
C HIS A 227 -12.81 31.18 -14.70
N ASP A 228 -12.05 32.18 -15.17
CA ASP A 228 -12.23 32.77 -16.51
C ASP A 228 -11.99 31.75 -17.62
N SER A 229 -11.06 30.82 -17.42
CA SER A 229 -10.79 29.72 -18.36
C SER A 229 -11.93 28.69 -18.47
N LEU A 230 -12.95 28.80 -17.61
CA LEU A 230 -14.13 27.91 -17.60
C LEU A 230 -15.33 28.52 -18.35
N CYS A 231 -15.17 29.72 -18.90
CA CYS A 231 -16.16 30.41 -19.73
C CYS A 231 -15.83 30.22 -21.22
N LEU A 232 -16.53 29.28 -21.86
CA LEU A 232 -16.80 29.24 -23.30
C LEU A 232 -18.28 29.58 -23.52
#